data_AF-A0A4Q7SZ22-F1
#
_entry.id   AF-A0A4Q7SZ22-F1
#
_cell.length_a   1.000
_cell.length_b   1.000
_cell.length_c   1.000
_cell.angle_alpha   90.00
_cell.angle_beta   90.00
_cell.angle_gamma   90.00
#
_symmetry.space_group_name_H-M   'P 1'
#
loop_
_entity.id
_entity.type
_entity.pdbx_description
1 polymer ?
#
loop_
_entity_poly.entity_id
_entity_poly.type
_entity_poly.pdbx_seq_one_letter_code
_entity_poly.pdbx_strand_id
1 'polypeptide(L)'
;MDALVILLNGKTLPLIESLAPVRQQYGERVLIVSAEYADTLRTIADVVVTLPGNALAEPPPNPSDIERLGVDAWNARTSSENKPRTGDGLAWDASGFDAP
;
A
#
# COMPACT_ATOMS: atom_id res chain seq x y z
N MET A 1 -5.77 4.06 11.34
CA MET A 1 -5.27 3.03 10.40
C MET A 1 -5.16 3.68 9.03
N ASP A 2 -4.18 3.30 8.21
CA ASP A 2 -3.99 3.89 6.88
C ASP A 2 -4.68 3.02 5.81
N ALA A 3 -5.01 3.57 4.65
CA ALA A 3 -5.52 2.84 3.48
C ALA A 3 -4.69 3.20 2.23
N LEU A 4 -4.49 2.22 1.35
CA LEU A 4 -3.91 2.42 0.02
C LEU A 4 -5.00 2.84 -0.95
N VAL A 5 -4.74 3.88 -1.72
CA VAL A 5 -5.63 4.40 -2.76
C VAL A 5 -4.87 4.42 -4.07
N ILE A 6 -5.49 3.91 -5.13
CA ILE A 6 -4.91 3.83 -6.45
C ILE A 6 -5.86 4.51 -7.43
N LEU A 7 -5.32 5.48 -8.15
CA LEU A 7 -6.03 6.19 -9.22
C LEU A 7 -5.79 5.45 -10.53
N LEU A 8 -6.81 4.83 -11.09
CA LEU A 8 -6.72 4.20 -12.41
C LEU A 8 -6.56 5.25 -13.52
N ASN A 9 -6.98 6.49 -13.24
CA ASN A 9 -6.83 7.65 -14.09
C ASN A 9 -6.32 8.83 -13.25
N GLY A 10 -5.13 9.38 -13.54
CA GLY A 10 -4.48 10.41 -12.72
C GLY A 10 -5.25 11.74 -12.57
N LYS A 11 -6.38 11.90 -13.28
CA LYS A 11 -7.24 13.09 -13.23
C LYS A 11 -7.99 13.27 -11.90
N THR A 12 -8.10 12.23 -11.08
CA THR A 12 -8.85 12.29 -9.81
C THR A 12 -8.02 12.80 -8.64
N LEU A 13 -6.70 13.00 -8.78
CA LEU A 13 -5.84 13.41 -7.67
C LEU A 13 -6.34 14.66 -6.92
N PRO A 14 -6.70 15.78 -7.58
CA PRO A 14 -7.18 16.98 -6.87
C PRO A 14 -8.48 16.74 -6.10
N LEU A 15 -9.34 15.85 -6.62
CA LEU A 15 -10.57 15.45 -5.94
C LEU A 15 -10.25 14.69 -4.65
N ILE A 16 -9.32 13.73 -4.70
CA ILE A 16 -8.90 12.97 -3.52
C ILE A 16 -8.30 13.89 -2.47
N GLU A 17 -7.39 14.79 -2.85
CA GLU A 17 -6.76 15.75 -1.93
C GLU A 17 -7.79 16.67 -1.25
N SER A 18 -8.89 17.00 -1.93
CA SER A 18 -9.98 17.79 -1.32
C SER A 18 -10.86 17.00 -0.34
N LEU A 19 -10.92 15.67 -0.47
CA LEU A 19 -11.79 14.81 0.33
C LEU A 19 -11.06 14.17 1.51
N ALA A 20 -9.76 13.91 1.34
CA ALA A 20 -8.94 13.22 2.34
C ALA A 20 -7.51 13.79 2.34
N PRO A 21 -6.93 14.03 3.52
CA PRO A 21 -5.52 14.39 3.63
C PRO A 21 -4.63 13.23 3.18
N VAL A 22 -3.85 13.45 2.13
CA VAL A 22 -2.85 12.49 1.62
C VAL A 22 -1.64 12.48 2.56
N ARG A 23 -1.31 11.30 3.09
CA ARG A 23 -0.18 11.10 4.01
C ARG A 23 1.11 10.79 3.27
N GLN A 24 1.01 9.97 2.22
CA GLN A 24 2.11 9.61 1.35
C GLN A 24 1.62 9.47 -0.09
N GLN A 25 2.50 9.75 -1.03
CA GLN A 25 2.24 9.62 -2.45
C GLN A 25 3.43 8.96 -3.13
N TYR A 26 3.15 7.95 -3.95
CA TYR A 26 4.11 7.20 -4.75
C TYR A 26 3.72 7.38 -6.22
N GLY A 27 4.46 8.23 -6.93
CA GLY A 27 4.12 8.62 -8.30
C GLY A 27 2.82 9.41 -8.38
N GLU A 28 2.12 9.33 -9.50
CA GLU A 28 0.91 10.12 -9.75
C GLU A 28 -0.37 9.43 -9.27
N ARG A 29 -0.35 8.09 -9.13
CA ARG A 29 -1.57 7.30 -8.94
C ARG A 29 -1.67 6.60 -7.60
N VAL A 30 -0.57 6.39 -6.87
CA VAL A 30 -0.60 5.59 -5.64
C VAL A 30 -0.49 6.50 -4.44
N LEU A 31 -1.47 6.46 -3.55
CA LEU A 31 -1.62 7.34 -2.40
C LEU A 31 -1.87 6.53 -1.13
N ILE A 32 -1.43 7.07 0.01
CA ILE A 32 -1.78 6.58 1.34
C ILE A 32 -2.61 7.64 2.03
N VAL A 33 -3.80 7.27 2.49
CA VAL A 33 -4.73 8.14 3.22
C VAL A 33 -5.13 7.50 4.54
N SER A 34 -5.85 8.23 5.40
CA SER A 34 -6.48 7.62 6.59
C SER A 34 -7.63 6.71 6.17
N ALA A 35 -7.73 5.53 6.79
CA ALA A 35 -8.75 4.53 6.47
C ALA A 35 -10.19 5.01 6.76
N GLU A 36 -10.37 6.05 7.57
CA GLU A 36 -11.69 6.66 7.81
C GLU A 36 -12.32 7.26 6.55
N TYR A 37 -11.50 7.63 5.55
CA TYR A 37 -11.97 8.15 4.27
C TYR A 37 -12.20 7.06 3.22
N ALA A 38 -11.86 5.80 3.52
CA ALA A 38 -11.86 4.72 2.53
C ALA A 38 -13.24 4.53 1.88
N ASP A 39 -14.31 4.56 2.66
CA ASP A 39 -15.67 4.35 2.14
C ASP A 39 -16.12 5.51 1.25
N THR A 40 -15.76 6.75 1.58
CA THR A 40 -16.00 7.91 0.70
C THR A 40 -15.24 7.76 -0.61
N LEU A 41 -13.95 7.42 -0.56
CA LEU A 41 -13.10 7.34 -1.76
C LEU A 41 -13.47 6.16 -2.67
N ARG A 42 -14.01 5.07 -2.13
CA ARG A 42 -14.52 3.92 -2.90
C ARG A 42 -15.69 4.27 -3.82
N THR A 43 -16.42 5.35 -3.53
CA THR A 43 -17.54 5.79 -4.38
C THR A 43 -17.09 6.50 -5.65
N ILE A 44 -15.80 6.88 -5.73
CA ILE A 44 -15.25 7.62 -6.86
C ILE A 44 -14.91 6.63 -7.98
N ALA A 45 -15.39 6.92 -9.18
CA ALA A 45 -15.03 6.14 -10.36
C ALA A 45 -13.50 6.16 -10.57
N ASP A 46 -12.96 5.06 -11.08
CA ASP A 46 -11.53 4.92 -11.36
C ASP A 46 -10.63 4.99 -10.11
N VAL A 47 -11.16 4.76 -8.91
CA VAL A 47 -10.40 4.69 -7.66
C VAL A 47 -10.51 3.30 -7.04
N VAL A 48 -9.36 2.68 -6.78
CA VAL A 48 -9.28 1.42 -6.03
C VAL A 48 -8.77 1.72 -4.63
N VAL A 49 -9.48 1.24 -3.61
CA VAL A 49 -9.11 1.45 -2.21
C VAL A 49 -8.91 0.13 -1.50
N THR A 50 -7.73 -0.07 -0.93
CA THR A 50 -7.35 -1.25 -0.17
C THR A 50 -7.14 -0.88 1.29
N LEU A 51 -7.87 -1.58 2.17
CA LEU A 51 -7.77 -1.42 3.61
C LEU A 51 -6.59 -2.23 4.18
N PRO A 52 -6.05 -1.83 5.34
CA PRO A 52 -4.96 -2.58 5.96
C PRO A 52 -5.40 -4.00 6.30
N GLY A 53 -4.46 -4.94 6.20
CA GLY A 53 -4.72 -6.38 6.30
C GLY A 53 -5.15 -7.03 4.98
N ASN A 54 -5.45 -6.24 3.94
CA ASN A 54 -5.69 -6.76 2.60
C ASN A 54 -4.52 -6.41 1.70
N ALA A 55 -3.92 -7.43 1.08
CA ALA A 55 -3.01 -7.21 -0.03
C ALA A 55 -3.81 -6.72 -1.23
N LEU A 56 -3.24 -5.77 -1.96
CA LEU A 56 -3.75 -5.40 -3.27
C LEU A 56 -3.52 -6.58 -4.22
N ALA A 57 -4.59 -7.09 -4.83
CA ALA A 57 -4.53 -8.22 -5.76
C ALA A 57 -3.79 -7.88 -7.06
N GLU A 58 -3.98 -6.66 -7.58
CA GLU A 58 -3.35 -6.22 -8.84
C GLU A 58 -2.90 -4.76 -8.75
N PRO A 59 -1.66 -4.43 -9.18
CA PRO A 59 -1.18 -3.05 -9.26
C PRO A 59 -1.92 -2.25 -10.35
N PRO A 60 -1.79 -0.91 -10.39
CA PRO A 60 -2.34 -0.12 -11.49
C PRO A 60 -1.73 -0.55 -12.84
N PRO A 61 -2.47 -0.41 -13.96
CA PRO A 61 -1.98 -0.82 -15.27
C PRO A 61 -0.73 -0.01 -15.65
N ASN A 62 0.31 -0.69 -16.12
CA ASN A 62 1.62 -0.10 -16.44
C ASN A 62 2.15 0.78 -15.29
N PRO A 63 2.46 0.20 -14.11
CA PRO A 63 2.97 0.97 -12.99
C PRO A 63 4.37 1.48 -13.32
N SER A 64 4.65 2.75 -12.97
CA SER A 64 6.02 3.23 -12.88
C SER A 64 6.76 2.49 -11.77
N ASP A 65 8.10 2.55 -11.79
CA ASP A 65 8.92 1.87 -10.78
C ASP A 65 8.60 2.31 -9.35
N ILE A 66 8.29 3.60 -9.16
CA ILE A 66 7.93 4.14 -7.85
C ILE A 66 6.53 3.72 -7.38
N GLU A 67 5.57 3.62 -8.30
CA GLU A 67 4.22 3.14 -7.99
C GLU A 67 4.24 1.65 -7.62
N ARG A 68 5.01 0.86 -8.37
CA ARG A 68 5.25 -0.55 -8.08
C ARG A 68 5.86 -0.72 -6.70
N LEU A 69 6.92 0.04 -6.39
CA LEU A 69 7.55 0.02 -5.07
C LEU A 69 6.58 0.39 -3.95
N GLY A 70 5.70 1.38 -4.17
CA GLY A 70 4.68 1.77 -3.20
C GLY A 70 3.65 0.66 -2.91
N VAL A 71 3.17 -0.01 -3.96
CA VAL A 71 2.26 -1.17 -3.85
C VAL A 71 2.94 -2.34 -3.15
N ASP A 72 4.18 -2.66 -3.51
CA ASP A 72 4.94 -3.75 -2.90
C ASP A 72 5.19 -3.49 -1.42
N ALA A 73 5.57 -2.26 -1.06
CA ALA A 73 5.76 -1.84 0.32
C ALA A 73 4.46 -1.93 1.13
N TRP A 74 3.33 -1.54 0.54
CA TRP A 74 2.02 -1.72 1.15
C TRP A 74 1.71 -3.20 1.40
N ASN A 75 1.83 -4.04 0.38
CA ASN A 75 1.55 -5.47 0.46
C ASN A 75 2.43 -6.15 1.51
N ALA A 76 3.73 -5.81 1.57
CA ALA A 76 4.63 -6.29 2.60
C ALA A 76 4.15 -5.89 4.01
N ARG A 77 3.73 -4.62 4.19
CA ARG A 77 3.20 -4.10 5.47
C ARG A 77 1.89 -4.76 5.89
N THR A 78 0.99 -5.09 4.95
CA THR A 78 -0.34 -5.66 5.27
C THR A 78 -0.36 -7.18 5.32
N SER A 79 0.63 -7.85 4.71
CA SER A 79 0.73 -9.32 4.73
C SER A 79 1.21 -9.91 6.07
N SER A 80 1.48 -9.08 7.07
CA SER A 80 2.17 -9.47 8.30
C SER A 80 1.30 -10.06 9.41
N GLU A 81 0.15 -10.67 9.10
CA GLU A 81 -0.39 -11.69 9.99
C GLU A 81 0.48 -12.97 9.80
N ASN A 82 1.50 -13.13 10.66
CA ASN A 82 2.25 -14.38 10.87
C ASN A 82 3.17 -14.92 9.75
N LYS A 83 4.00 -14.09 9.10
CA LYS A 83 5.21 -14.63 8.45
C LYS A 83 6.40 -14.52 9.41
N PRO A 84 6.85 -15.61 10.06
CA PRO A 84 8.13 -15.59 10.74
C PRO A 84 9.20 -15.19 9.72
N ARG A 85 9.98 -14.15 10.03
CA ARG A 85 11.16 -13.85 9.23
C ARG A 85 12.14 -15.01 9.38
N THR A 86 12.90 -15.30 8.32
CA THR A 86 14.03 -16.23 8.44
C THR A 86 14.94 -15.70 9.55
N GLY A 87 15.12 -16.48 10.63
CA GLY A 87 15.88 -16.04 11.80
C GLY A 87 15.08 -15.48 12.97
N ASP A 88 13.76 -15.27 12.87
CA ASP A 88 12.95 -14.84 14.02
C ASP A 88 13.03 -15.89 15.15
N GLY A 89 13.54 -15.47 16.32
CA GLY A 89 13.71 -16.33 17.49
C GLY A 89 14.97 -17.22 17.47
N LEU A 90 15.81 -17.12 16.45
CA LEU A 90 17.12 -17.77 16.42
C LEU A 90 18.20 -16.86 17.01
N ALA A 91 19.17 -17.46 17.70
CA ALA A 91 20.37 -16.75 18.13
C ALA A 91 21.19 -16.34 16.90
N TRP A 92 21.97 -15.26 17.03
CA TRP A 92 22.76 -14.66 15.94
C TRP A 92 23.81 -15.63 15.35
N ASP A 93 24.14 -16.69 16.09
CA ASP A 93 25.10 -17.73 15.75
C ASP A 93 24.43 -19.04 15.28
N ALA A 94 23.10 -19.08 15.15
CA ALA A 94 22.39 -20.26 14.72
C ALA A 94 22.65 -20.56 13.23
N SER A 95 22.97 -21.82 12.93
CA SER A 95 23.10 -22.30 11.55
C SER A 95 21.78 -22.09 10.80
N GLY A 96 21.80 -21.28 9.74
CA GLY A 96 20.61 -20.89 8.97
C GLY A 96 20.10 -19.47 9.22
N PHE A 97 20.74 -18.70 10.10
CA PHE A 97 20.55 -17.24 10.18
C PHE A 97 21.21 -16.57 8.97
N ASP A 98 20.44 -15.82 8.19
CA ASP A 98 20.95 -14.99 7.10
C ASP A 98 20.71 -13.53 7.49
N ALA A 99 21.80 -12.79 7.70
CA ALA A 99 21.73 -11.38 8.05
C ALA A 99 21.15 -10.57 6.87
N PRO A 100 20.42 -9.47 7.13
CA PRO A 100 19.79 -8.67 6.09
C PRO A 100 20.79 -8.01 5.13
#